data_AF-B7QK13-F1
#
_entry.id   AF-B7QK13-F1
#
_cell.length_a   1.000
_cell.length_b   1.000
_cell.length_c   1.000
_cell.angle_alpha   90.00
_cell.angle_beta   90.00
_cell.angle_gamma   90.00
#
_symmetry.space_group_name_H-M   'P 1'
#
loop_
_entity.id
_entity.type
_entity.pdbx_description
1 polymer ?
#
loop_
_entity_poly.entity_id
_entity_poly.type
_entity_poly.pdbx_seq_one_letter_code
_entity_poly.pdbx_strand_id
1 'polypeptide(L)'
;MPKLDEIKQDLAELKSLQESAKRPKVQQILTVEVRKLETELIKERDRLTEQGADQAKPTAPKVSKENTVFTVKITDYAWDQSEKFVKFYITLPGVHTLPSDNIKTVFGAR
;
A
#
# COMPACT_ATOMS: atom_id res chain seq x y z
N MET A 1 -20.19 14.20 9.68
CA MET A 1 -19.47 15.04 8.71
C MET A 1 -18.41 14.16 8.05
N PRO A 2 -18.31 14.10 6.72
CA PRO A 2 -17.30 13.27 6.07
C PRO A 2 -15.93 13.86 6.39
N LYS A 3 -15.12 13.11 7.14
CA LYS A 3 -13.76 13.47 7.59
C LYS A 3 -12.84 13.99 6.46
N LEU A 4 -13.15 13.64 5.21
CA LEU A 4 -12.49 14.16 4.01
C LEU A 4 -12.73 15.65 3.75
N ASP A 5 -13.88 16.18 4.13
CA ASP A 5 -14.22 17.59 3.89
C ASP A 5 -13.43 18.48 4.85
N GLU A 6 -13.33 18.09 6.12
CA GLU A 6 -12.50 18.77 7.13
C GLU A 6 -11.03 18.81 6.68
N ILE A 7 -10.45 17.68 6.26
CA ILE A 7 -9.05 17.63 5.81
C ILE A 7 -8.83 18.53 4.56
N LYS A 8 -9.82 18.67 3.67
CA LYS A 8 -9.72 19.58 2.52
C LYS A 8 -9.76 21.05 2.95
N GLN A 9 -10.62 21.39 3.91
CA GLN A 9 -10.70 22.74 4.46
C GLN A 9 -9.40 23.11 5.19
N ASP A 10 -8.86 22.20 6.00
CA ASP A 10 -7.58 22.36 6.69
C ASP A 10 -6.42 22.59 5.71
N LEU A 11 -6.40 21.85 4.58
CA LEU A 11 -5.39 22.05 3.53
C LEU A 11 -5.54 23.41 2.83
N ALA A 12 -6.76 23.89 2.62
CA ALA A 12 -6.99 25.21 2.03
C ALA A 12 -6.51 26.33 2.97
N GLU A 13 -6.80 26.21 4.26
CA GLU A 13 -6.38 27.17 5.27
C GLU A 13 -4.85 27.17 5.44
N LEU A 14 -4.21 26.00 5.51
CA LEU A 14 -2.75 25.89 5.62
C LEU A 14 -2.03 26.48 4.41
N LYS A 15 -2.59 26.36 3.20
CA LYS A 15 -2.03 27.00 1.99
C LYS A 15 -2.13 28.51 2.06
N SER A 16 -3.27 29.05 2.48
CA SER A 16 -3.42 30.49 2.70
C SER A 16 -2.47 31.01 3.78
N LEU A 17 -2.31 30.26 4.88
CA LEU A 17 -1.39 30.59 5.96
C LEU A 17 0.07 30.53 5.50
N GLN A 18 0.44 29.57 4.64
CA GLN A 18 1.76 29.46 4.03
C GLN A 18 2.09 30.67 3.15
N GLU A 19 1.14 31.18 2.37
CA GLU A 19 1.31 32.39 1.56
C GLU A 19 1.51 33.65 2.42
N SER A 20 0.80 33.72 3.56
CA SER A 20 0.94 34.84 4.51
C SER A 20 2.22 34.78 5.36
N ALA A 21 2.83 33.59 5.49
CA ALA A 21 3.99 33.36 6.35
C ALA A 21 5.27 33.93 5.73
N LYS A 22 5.89 34.91 6.39
CA LYS A 22 7.14 35.57 5.92
C LYS A 22 8.43 34.96 6.48
N ARG A 23 8.34 34.11 7.50
CA ARG A 23 9.50 33.53 8.20
C ARG A 23 9.80 32.14 7.64
N PRO A 24 11.05 31.83 7.25
CA PRO A 24 11.38 30.56 6.59
C PRO A 24 11.10 29.33 7.46
N LYS A 25 11.35 29.42 8.77
CA LYS A 25 11.06 28.34 9.72
C LYS A 25 9.55 28.04 9.81
N VAL A 26 8.71 29.07 9.69
CA VAL A 26 7.25 28.91 9.74
C VAL A 26 6.74 28.30 8.42
N GLN A 27 7.26 28.76 7.28
CA GLN A 27 6.96 28.16 5.97
C GLN A 27 7.34 26.67 5.91
N GLN A 28 8.48 26.30 6.49
CA GLN A 28 8.93 24.91 6.54
C GLN A 28 8.02 24.04 7.39
N ILE A 29 7.60 24.52 8.58
CA ILE A 29 6.64 23.81 9.44
C ILE A 29 5.32 23.61 8.70
N LEU A 30 4.79 24.66 8.07
CA LEU A 30 3.55 24.59 7.30
C LEU A 30 3.67 23.63 6.11
N THR A 31 4.80 23.62 5.41
CA THR A 31 5.04 22.69 4.29
C THR A 31 5.04 21.23 4.73
N VAL A 32 5.63 20.93 5.89
CA VAL A 32 5.63 19.57 6.45
C VAL A 32 4.21 19.15 6.83
N GLU A 33 3.44 20.03 7.47
CA GLU A 33 2.07 19.72 7.88
C GLU A 33 1.14 19.57 6.67
N VAL A 34 1.29 20.40 5.62
CA VAL A 34 0.57 20.26 4.35
C VAL A 34 0.84 18.89 3.73
N ARG A 35 2.10 18.45 3.63
CA ARG A 35 2.44 17.12 3.09
C ARG A 35 1.87 15.98 3.91
N LYS A 36 1.86 16.13 5.24
CA LYS A 36 1.29 15.14 6.16
C LYS A 36 -0.22 15.03 5.96
N LEU A 37 -0.93 16.15 5.88
CA LEU A 37 -2.36 16.19 5.62
C LEU A 37 -2.72 15.72 4.21
N GLU A 38 -1.92 16.01 3.19
CA GLU A 38 -2.09 15.43 1.85
C GLU A 38 -1.96 13.90 1.89
N THR A 39 -1.00 13.38 2.65
CA THR A 39 -0.83 11.93 2.86
C THR A 39 -2.02 11.34 3.61
N GLU A 40 -2.52 12.01 4.65
CA GLU A 40 -3.71 11.58 5.38
C GLU A 40 -4.98 11.64 4.52
N LEU A 41 -5.13 12.65 3.67
CA LEU A 41 -6.23 12.76 2.71
C LEU A 41 -6.22 11.58 1.75
N ILE A 42 -5.05 11.21 1.21
CA ILE A 42 -4.91 10.05 0.32
C ILE A 42 -5.30 8.77 1.06
N LYS A 43 -4.78 8.56 2.28
CA LYS A 43 -5.13 7.39 3.12
C LYS A 43 -6.62 7.31 3.45
N GLU A 44 -7.24 8.45 3.75
CA GLU A 44 -8.65 8.52 4.12
C GLU A 44 -9.56 8.33 2.89
N ARG A 45 -9.18 8.87 1.72
CA ARG A 45 -9.85 8.57 0.43
C ARG A 45 -9.76 7.11 0.08
N ASP A 46 -8.58 6.53 0.26
CA ASP A 46 -8.31 5.12 0.07
C ASP A 46 -9.19 4.25 0.99
N ARG A 47 -9.29 4.63 2.27
CA ARG A 47 -10.16 3.95 3.24
C ARG A 47 -11.64 4.07 2.89
N LEU A 48 -12.10 5.24 2.43
CA LEU A 48 -13.49 5.44 2.01
C LEU A 48 -13.81 4.71 0.71
N THR A 49 -12.82 4.53 -0.18
CA THR A 49 -12.95 3.69 -1.38
C THR A 49 -13.02 2.21 -1.01
N GLU A 50 -12.25 1.76 -0.01
CA GLU A 50 -12.33 0.42 0.56
C GLU A 50 -13.67 0.18 1.28
N GLN A 51 -14.15 1.14 2.08
CA GLN A 51 -15.43 1.05 2.79
C GLN A 51 -16.66 1.17 1.86
N GLY A 52 -16.51 1.75 0.66
CA GLY A 52 -17.54 1.73 -0.39
C GLY A 52 -17.59 0.43 -1.20
N ALA A 53 -16.57 -0.42 -1.09
CA ALA A 53 -16.46 -1.70 -1.79
C ALA A 53 -16.88 -2.92 -0.93
N ASP A 54 -17.23 -2.71 0.33
CA ASP A 54 -17.57 -3.76 1.29
C ASP A 54 -18.99 -4.37 1.14
N GLN A 55 -19.73 -4.05 0.08
CA GLN A 55 -20.94 -4.81 -0.31
C GLN A 55 -20.75 -5.78 -1.48
N ALA A 56 -19.54 -5.93 -2.04
CA ALA A 56 -19.35 -6.88 -3.15
C ALA A 56 -18.00 -7.60 -3.13
N LYS A 57 -17.76 -8.44 -2.11
CA LYS A 57 -16.80 -9.57 -2.13
C LYS A 57 -15.32 -9.21 -2.38
N PRO A 58 -14.38 -10.11 -2.02
CA PRO A 58 -13.07 -9.70 -1.54
C PRO A 58 -12.02 -9.62 -2.65
N THR A 59 -10.94 -8.94 -2.27
CA THR A 59 -9.58 -9.07 -2.79
C THR A 59 -9.30 -8.47 -4.17
N ALA A 60 -8.89 -7.21 -4.15
CA ALA A 60 -7.88 -6.71 -5.07
C ALA A 60 -6.75 -6.07 -4.24
N PRO A 61 -5.53 -6.64 -4.20
CA PRO A 61 -4.40 -5.91 -3.64
C PRO A 61 -4.16 -4.67 -4.50
N LYS A 62 -4.12 -3.49 -3.86
CA LYS A 62 -3.63 -2.24 -4.47
C LYS A 62 -2.25 -2.48 -5.06
N VAL A 63 -2.20 -2.64 -6.37
CA VAL A 63 -0.98 -2.51 -7.17
C VAL A 63 -0.75 -1.01 -7.36
N SER A 64 -0.26 -0.34 -6.33
CA SER A 64 0.35 0.98 -6.42
C SER A 64 1.86 0.82 -6.35
N LYS A 65 2.39 0.37 -7.48
CA LYS A 65 3.70 0.63 -8.04
C LYS A 65 3.68 -0.13 -9.36
N GLU A 66 4.31 0.45 -10.36
CA GLU A 66 4.55 -0.11 -11.67
C GLU A 66 4.63 -1.64 -11.67
N ASN A 67 4.18 -2.24 -12.77
CA ASN A 67 4.26 -3.66 -13.10
C ASN A 67 5.73 -4.13 -13.25
N THR A 68 6.59 -3.75 -12.31
CA THR A 68 7.96 -4.14 -12.15
C THR A 68 7.90 -5.54 -11.58
N VAL A 69 7.99 -6.53 -12.45
CA VAL A 69 8.25 -7.91 -12.05
C VAL A 69 9.52 -7.87 -11.21
N PHE A 70 9.37 -8.01 -9.89
CA PHE A 70 10.48 -7.98 -8.96
C PHE A 70 10.79 -9.39 -8.48
N THR A 71 12.05 -9.78 -8.59
CA THR A 71 12.53 -11.05 -8.08
C THR A 71 12.93 -10.86 -6.62
N VAL A 72 12.21 -11.50 -5.70
CA VAL A 72 12.58 -11.52 -4.28
C VAL A 72 13.42 -12.75 -4.00
N LYS A 73 14.54 -12.57 -3.31
CA LYS A 73 15.29 -13.69 -2.74
C LYS A 73 14.56 -14.21 -1.51
N ILE A 74 14.13 -15.47 -1.55
CA ILE A 74 13.55 -16.15 -0.40
C ILE A 74 14.70 -16.55 0.54
N THR A 75 14.70 -15.99 1.76
CA THR A 75 15.71 -16.31 2.79
C THR A 75 15.17 -17.22 3.87
N ASP A 76 13.86 -17.19 4.10
CA ASP A 76 13.17 -18.00 5.09
C ASP A 76 12.33 -19.07 4.38
N TYR A 77 12.87 -20.28 4.35
CA TYR A 77 12.22 -21.45 3.79
C TYR A 77 12.60 -22.69 4.60
N ALA A 78 11.69 -23.65 4.65
CA ALA A 78 11.97 -24.98 5.18
C ALA A 78 11.71 -26.02 4.08
N TRP A 79 12.36 -27.17 4.16
CA TRP A 79 12.09 -28.27 3.26
C TRP A 79 12.14 -29.61 4.00
N ASP A 80 11.29 -30.54 3.56
CA ASP A 80 11.33 -31.94 3.96
C ASP A 80 11.56 -32.83 2.73
N GLN A 81 12.24 -33.96 2.93
CA GLN A 81 12.46 -34.93 1.88
C GLN A 81 12.07 -36.32 2.38
N SER A 82 11.33 -37.02 1.52
CA SER A 82 11.05 -38.45 1.61
C SER A 82 11.65 -39.15 0.37
N GLU A 83 11.60 -40.49 0.32
CA GLU A 83 12.09 -41.25 -0.85
C GLU A 83 11.37 -40.88 -2.16
N LYS A 84 10.12 -40.42 -2.08
CA LYS A 84 9.32 -40.08 -3.28
C LYS A 84 9.21 -38.59 -3.57
N PHE A 85 9.34 -37.71 -2.59
CA PHE A 85 8.99 -36.30 -2.75
C PHE A 85 9.86 -35.40 -1.88
N VAL A 86 10.10 -34.19 -2.38
CA VAL A 86 10.66 -33.07 -1.61
C VAL A 86 9.56 -32.02 -1.49
N LYS A 87 9.28 -31.54 -0.28
CA LYS A 87 8.35 -30.43 -0.04
C LYS A 87 9.13 -29.20 0.38
N PHE A 88 8.72 -28.05 -0.14
CA PHE A 88 9.22 -26.74 0.28
C PHE A 88 8.09 -25.98 0.97
N TYR A 89 8.38 -25.43 2.14
CA TYR A 89 7.51 -24.53 2.88
C TYR A 89 8.08 -23.12 2.75
N ILE A 90 7.33 -22.25 2.06
CA ILE A 90 7.72 -20.86 1.81
C ILE A 90 6.58 -19.98 2.31
N THR A 91 6.90 -19.04 3.18
CA THR A 91 5.92 -18.06 3.68
C THR A 91 5.87 -16.86 2.76
N LEU A 92 4.80 -16.75 1.97
CA LEU A 92 4.56 -15.59 1.10
C LEU A 92 3.40 -14.74 1.66
N PRO A 93 3.67 -13.55 2.21
CA PRO A 93 2.60 -12.70 2.75
C PRO A 93 1.65 -12.26 1.62
N GLY A 94 0.35 -12.36 1.87
CA GLY A 94 -0.68 -11.91 0.93
C GLY A 94 -0.98 -12.86 -0.24
N VAL A 95 -0.34 -14.04 -0.33
CA VAL A 95 -0.58 -15.00 -1.42
C VAL A 95 -2.04 -15.45 -1.53
N HIS A 96 -2.76 -15.52 -0.40
CA HIS A 96 -4.17 -15.90 -0.34
C HIS A 96 -5.12 -14.87 -0.99
N THR A 97 -4.64 -13.65 -1.25
CA THR A 97 -5.41 -12.60 -1.91
C THR A 97 -5.25 -12.63 -3.43
N LEU A 98 -4.32 -13.45 -3.94
CA LEU A 98 -4.08 -13.60 -5.36
C LEU A 98 -4.99 -14.69 -5.95
N PRO A 99 -5.54 -14.48 -7.17
CA PRO A 99 -6.24 -15.53 -7.89
C PRO A 99 -5.35 -16.75 -8.08
N SER A 100 -5.89 -17.95 -7.87
CA SER A 100 -5.15 -19.21 -8.01
C SER A 100 -4.54 -19.38 -9.40
N ASP A 101 -5.16 -18.83 -10.44
CA ASP A 101 -4.68 -18.88 -11.83
C ASP A 101 -3.35 -18.12 -12.05
N ASN A 102 -3.02 -17.18 -11.16
CA ASN A 102 -1.79 -16.38 -11.23
C ASN A 102 -0.63 -17.04 -10.47
N ILE A 103 -0.87 -18.15 -9.75
CA ILE A 103 0.15 -18.87 -9.01
C ILE A 103 0.67 -20.00 -9.91
N LYS A 104 1.87 -19.83 -10.46
CA LYS A 104 2.51 -20.81 -11.35
C LYS A 104 3.88 -21.20 -10.82
N THR A 105 4.23 -22.47 -10.95
CA THR A 105 5.54 -23.01 -10.59
C THR A 105 6.13 -23.70 -11.81
N VAL A 106 7.37 -23.34 -12.16
CA VAL A 106 8.14 -23.99 -13.22
C VAL A 106 9.41 -24.55 -12.61
N PHE A 107 9.58 -25.87 -12.67
CA PHE A 107 10.82 -26.52 -12.28
C PHE A 107 11.78 -26.47 -13.48
N GLY A 108 13.01 -25.99 -13.26
CA GLY A 108 14.06 -26.06 -14.26
C GLY A 108 14.42 -27.50 -14.59
N ALA A 109 14.85 -27.76 -15.83
CA ALA A 109 15.42 -29.04 -16.20
C ALA A 109 16.71 -29.31 -15.39
N ARG A 110 16.90 -30.59 -15.03
CA ARG A 110 18.03 -31.06 -14.22
C ARG A 110 19.36 -30.98 -14.97
#